data_AF-A0A7W1ENZ5-F1
#
_entry.id   AF-A0A7W1ENZ5-F1
#
_cell.length_a   1.000
_cell.length_b   1.000
_cell.length_c   1.000
_cell.angle_alpha   90.00
_cell.angle_beta   90.00
_cell.angle_gamma   90.00
#
_symmetry.space_group_name_H-M   'P 1'
#
loop_
_entity.id
_entity.type
_entity.pdbx_description
1 polymer ?
#
loop_
_entity_poly.entity_id
_entity_poly.type
_entity_poly.pdbx_seq_one_letter_code
_entity_poly.pdbx_strand_id
1 'polypeptide(L)'
;QIVSGSGDLVIAPSTTTAEYVAIVLNGATRGSAASSFTLSANGIVAPVAPLVSASPFGGASFSRSVDGAGAPALERDVRFEEGLRARERALAPLLPAARQWYAEQRLGTMPSAAFSRSSLQSAPDDAFFFKLVNSPDTGTVNLSAVIGGDLAGFVRDWTVSHAVDDVVQLGTTFQQPSWNWHSIYPNLGTGGQSYPLLVNILANATATPGSVIPGGASFYRFAVNASGNATVSLNGGAIPSATMQLILVRTR
;
A
#
# COMPACT_ATOMS: atom_id res chain seq x y z
N GLN A 1 9.83 -11.53 7.32
CA GLN A 1 11.26 -11.69 7.01
C GLN A 1 11.58 -10.93 5.72
N ILE A 2 12.81 -10.44 5.52
CA ILE A 2 13.20 -9.66 4.33
C ILE A 2 14.56 -10.17 3.82
N VAL A 3 14.68 -10.39 2.52
CA VAL A 3 15.96 -10.62 1.81
C VAL A 3 16.08 -9.61 0.67
N SER A 4 17.27 -9.05 0.47
CA SER A 4 17.55 -8.14 -0.64
C SER A 4 18.42 -8.83 -1.69
N GLY A 5 18.16 -8.57 -2.96
CA GLY A 5 18.78 -9.27 -4.09
C GLY A 5 18.24 -10.69 -4.27
N SER A 6 19.08 -11.55 -4.86
CA SER A 6 18.75 -12.98 -4.95
C SER A 6 19.01 -13.65 -3.60
N GLY A 7 18.11 -14.54 -3.19
CA GLY A 7 18.27 -15.31 -1.97
C GLY A 7 17.01 -16.00 -1.51
N ASP A 8 17.16 -16.71 -0.39
CA ASP A 8 16.15 -17.61 0.15
C ASP A 8 15.59 -17.11 1.47
N LEU A 9 14.28 -17.24 1.63
CA LEU A 9 13.59 -17.12 2.92
C LEU A 9 13.15 -18.51 3.37
N VAL A 10 13.64 -18.93 4.53
CA VAL A 10 13.27 -20.21 5.14
C VAL A 10 12.18 -20.00 6.19
N ILE A 11 11.11 -20.76 6.04
CA ILE A 11 9.98 -20.82 6.96
C ILE A 11 10.18 -22.05 7.84
N ALA A 12 10.42 -21.78 9.13
CA ALA A 12 10.53 -22.81 10.14
C ALA A 12 9.18 -23.52 10.34
N PRO A 13 9.20 -24.81 10.73
CA PRO A 13 7.98 -25.55 11.00
C PRO A 13 7.17 -24.92 12.14
N SER A 14 5.84 -24.99 11.99
CA SER A 14 4.83 -24.49 12.92
C SER A 14 3.91 -25.63 13.35
N THR A 15 3.34 -25.58 14.55
CA THR A 15 2.36 -26.58 15.01
C THR A 15 1.01 -26.47 14.28
N THR A 16 0.74 -25.33 13.66
CA THR A 16 -0.47 -25.07 12.87
C THR A 16 -0.12 -24.76 11.43
N THR A 17 -1.03 -25.08 10.50
CA THR A 17 -0.97 -24.54 9.14
C THR A 17 -0.97 -23.02 9.19
N ALA A 18 -0.07 -22.41 8.45
CA ALA A 18 0.09 -20.96 8.38
C ALA A 18 -0.04 -20.48 6.93
N GLU A 19 -0.67 -19.31 6.75
CA GLU A 19 -0.75 -18.66 5.45
C GLU A 19 0.23 -17.51 5.38
N TYR A 20 0.81 -17.31 4.19
CA TYR A 20 1.80 -16.29 3.95
C TYR A 20 1.49 -15.52 2.67
N VAL A 21 1.92 -14.27 2.68
CA VAL A 21 2.07 -13.44 1.48
C VAL A 21 3.56 -13.21 1.26
N ALA A 22 4.06 -13.63 0.11
CA ALA A 22 5.36 -13.21 -0.42
C ALA A 22 5.16 -11.98 -1.31
N ILE A 23 5.97 -10.95 -1.05
CA ILE A 23 5.95 -9.69 -1.78
C ILE A 23 7.32 -9.54 -2.42
N VAL A 24 7.34 -9.43 -3.74
CA VAL A 24 8.54 -9.09 -4.51
C VAL A 24 8.46 -7.60 -4.83
N LEU A 25 9.31 -6.81 -4.20
CA LEU A 25 9.35 -5.35 -4.31
C LEU A 25 10.60 -4.91 -5.08
N ASN A 26 10.44 -3.93 -5.98
CA ASN A 26 11.57 -3.17 -6.49
C ASN A 26 11.69 -1.85 -5.72
N GLY A 27 12.58 -1.79 -4.74
CA GLY A 27 12.82 -0.61 -3.90
C GLY A 27 13.49 0.56 -4.62
N ALA A 28 13.80 0.44 -5.92
CA ALA A 28 14.30 1.56 -6.70
C ALA A 28 13.20 2.64 -6.82
N THR A 29 13.53 3.88 -6.51
CA THR A 29 12.58 5.02 -6.57
C THR A 29 12.76 5.85 -7.84
N ARG A 30 13.68 5.42 -8.72
CA ARG A 30 14.02 6.08 -9.99
C ARG A 30 14.22 5.02 -11.07
N GLY A 31 14.03 5.44 -12.32
CA GLY A 31 14.13 4.59 -13.50
C GLY A 31 12.75 4.20 -14.05
N SER A 32 12.75 3.72 -15.29
CA SER A 32 11.52 3.30 -16.00
C SER A 32 11.52 1.82 -16.40
N ALA A 33 12.68 1.16 -16.36
CA ALA A 33 12.80 -0.23 -16.77
C ALA A 33 12.30 -1.19 -15.68
N ALA A 34 11.42 -2.11 -16.05
CA ALA A 34 11.02 -3.20 -15.18
C ALA A 34 12.20 -4.15 -14.92
N SER A 35 12.32 -4.62 -13.67
CA SER A 35 13.28 -5.65 -13.27
C SER A 35 12.59 -7.01 -13.31
N SER A 36 13.13 -7.94 -14.09
CA SER A 36 12.64 -9.32 -14.18
C SER A 36 13.16 -10.16 -13.02
N PHE A 37 12.32 -11.08 -12.54
CA PHE A 37 12.68 -12.05 -11.51
C PHE A 37 12.05 -13.42 -11.78
N THR A 38 12.54 -14.43 -11.07
CA THR A 38 11.91 -15.74 -10.94
C THR A 38 11.73 -16.04 -9.47
N LEU A 39 10.49 -16.31 -9.07
CA LEU A 39 10.14 -16.73 -7.72
C LEU A 39 9.84 -18.24 -7.73
N SER A 40 10.43 -18.99 -6.82
CA SER A 40 10.08 -20.40 -6.62
C SER A 40 9.87 -20.67 -5.15
N ALA A 41 9.10 -21.71 -4.84
CA ALA A 41 8.91 -22.16 -3.47
C ALA A 41 8.84 -23.68 -3.39
N ASN A 42 9.38 -24.23 -2.30
CA ASN A 42 9.34 -25.64 -1.95
C ASN A 42 8.72 -25.81 -0.57
N GLY A 43 7.96 -26.88 -0.36
CA GLY A 43 7.31 -27.19 0.92
C GLY A 43 6.02 -26.38 1.17
N ILE A 44 5.44 -25.80 0.11
CA ILE A 44 4.21 -25.01 0.20
C ILE A 44 3.00 -25.77 -0.36
N VAL A 45 1.82 -25.30 0.01
CA VAL A 45 0.53 -25.75 -0.56
C VAL A 45 -0.32 -24.53 -0.92
N ALA A 46 -1.38 -24.75 -1.72
CA ALA A 46 -2.33 -23.68 -2.03
C ALA A 46 -3.00 -23.15 -0.74
N PRO A 47 -3.29 -21.83 -0.64
CA PRO A 47 -3.99 -21.27 0.51
C PRO A 47 -5.42 -21.82 0.61
N VAL A 48 -5.95 -21.93 1.83
CA VAL A 48 -7.19 -22.65 2.12
C VAL A 48 -8.41 -21.72 2.04
N ALA A 49 -8.22 -20.42 2.27
CA ALA A 49 -9.30 -19.43 2.21
C ALA A 49 -8.93 -18.22 1.32
N PRO A 50 -9.92 -17.54 0.70
CA PRO A 50 -9.69 -16.17 0.22
C PRO A 50 -9.30 -15.28 1.42
N LEU A 51 -8.51 -14.24 1.18
CA LEU A 51 -8.34 -13.17 2.18
C LEU A 51 -9.73 -12.54 2.36
N VAL A 52 -10.32 -12.73 3.53
CA VAL A 52 -11.63 -12.19 3.86
C VAL A 52 -11.40 -10.82 4.50
N SER A 53 -11.84 -9.77 3.83
CA SER A 53 -11.85 -8.40 4.38
C SER A 53 -12.64 -8.39 5.68
N ALA A 54 -12.01 -7.97 6.78
CA ALA A 54 -12.64 -7.88 8.10
C ALA A 54 -13.50 -6.61 8.28
N SER A 55 -13.86 -5.91 7.21
CA SER A 55 -14.57 -4.63 7.32
C SER A 55 -15.97 -4.77 7.94
N PRO A 56 -16.28 -4.01 9.01
CA PRO A 56 -17.58 -4.07 9.71
C PRO A 56 -18.69 -3.23 9.05
N PHE A 57 -18.46 -2.57 7.91
CA PHE A 57 -19.46 -1.66 7.32
C PHE A 57 -20.45 -2.38 6.40
N GLY A 58 -21.68 -2.56 6.90
CA GLY A 58 -22.84 -2.97 6.10
C GLY A 58 -23.20 -1.90 5.08
N GLY A 59 -23.25 -2.29 3.80
CA GLY A 59 -23.33 -1.41 2.65
C GLY A 59 -24.58 -0.54 2.62
N ALA A 60 -24.38 0.78 2.69
CA ALA A 60 -25.31 1.75 2.13
C ALA A 60 -24.84 2.08 0.70
N SER A 61 -25.62 1.65 -0.29
CA SER A 61 -25.35 1.89 -1.71
C SER A 61 -25.53 3.37 -2.03
N PHE A 62 -24.44 4.09 -2.32
CA PHE A 62 -24.50 5.40 -2.97
C PHE A 62 -24.40 5.20 -4.48
N SER A 63 -25.52 5.22 -5.18
CA SER A 63 -25.55 5.08 -6.64
C SER A 63 -25.49 6.44 -7.34
N ARG A 64 -24.51 6.60 -8.24
CA ARG A 64 -24.60 7.51 -9.38
C ARG A 64 -24.05 6.75 -10.60
N SER A 65 -24.91 5.96 -11.23
CA SER A 65 -24.61 5.39 -12.55
C SER A 65 -24.62 6.52 -13.58
N VAL A 66 -23.57 6.58 -14.40
CA VAL A 66 -23.56 7.30 -15.67
C VAL A 66 -23.27 6.24 -16.74
N ASP A 67 -24.29 5.44 -17.06
CA ASP A 67 -24.21 4.49 -18.16
C ASP A 67 -24.49 5.17 -19.51
N GLY A 68 -23.53 5.08 -20.42
CA GLY A 68 -23.82 4.54 -21.76
C GLY A 68 -24.51 5.42 -22.80
N ALA A 69 -24.12 6.68 -22.98
CA ALA A 69 -24.25 7.38 -24.26
C ALA A 69 -23.03 8.28 -24.43
N GLY A 70 -22.42 8.27 -25.62
CA GLY A 70 -21.09 8.82 -25.93
C GLY A 70 -20.62 9.91 -24.96
N ALA A 71 -19.52 9.64 -24.24
CA ALA A 71 -18.98 10.56 -23.25
C ALA A 71 -18.98 11.97 -23.84
N PRO A 72 -19.79 12.90 -23.32
CA PRO A 72 -19.80 14.25 -23.83
C PRO A 72 -18.36 14.74 -23.78
N ALA A 73 -17.91 15.46 -24.81
CA ALA A 73 -16.63 16.15 -24.74
C ALA A 73 -16.59 16.86 -23.38
N LEU A 74 -15.52 16.65 -22.61
CA LEU A 74 -15.35 17.29 -21.31
C LEU A 74 -15.24 18.79 -21.57
N GLU A 75 -16.39 19.45 -21.62
CA GLU A 75 -16.48 20.88 -21.76
C GLU A 75 -16.19 21.50 -20.40
N ARG A 76 -15.33 22.50 -20.41
CA ARG A 76 -14.97 23.26 -19.24
C ARG A 76 -16.21 23.97 -18.71
N ASP A 77 -16.68 23.58 -17.53
CA ASP A 77 -17.79 24.25 -16.86
C ASP A 77 -17.31 25.60 -16.29
N VAL A 78 -17.43 26.65 -17.10
CA VAL A 78 -17.03 28.01 -16.75
C VAL A 78 -17.75 28.50 -15.49
N ARG A 79 -19.01 28.11 -15.27
CA ARG A 79 -19.77 28.52 -14.08
C ARG A 79 -19.23 27.87 -12.82
N PHE A 80 -18.89 26.58 -12.89
CA PHE A 80 -18.22 25.89 -11.80
C PHE A 80 -16.89 26.56 -11.46
N GLU A 81 -16.06 26.87 -12.45
CA GLU A 81 -14.77 27.52 -12.22
C GLU A 81 -14.88 28.95 -11.69
N GLU A 82 -15.83 29.74 -12.19
CA GLU A 82 -16.12 31.07 -11.65
C GLU A 82 -16.57 30.98 -10.20
N GLY A 83 -17.43 30.02 -9.87
CA GLY A 83 -17.85 29.73 -8.50
C GLY A 83 -16.68 29.32 -7.61
N LEU A 84 -15.76 28.51 -8.12
CA LEU A 84 -14.55 28.10 -7.42
C LEU A 84 -13.64 29.31 -7.14
N ARG A 85 -13.39 30.17 -8.13
CA ARG A 85 -12.56 31.38 -7.95
C ARG A 85 -13.22 32.42 -7.05
N ALA A 86 -14.55 32.52 -7.05
CA ALA A 86 -15.26 33.38 -6.12
C ALA A 86 -15.11 32.89 -4.68
N ARG A 87 -15.24 31.57 -4.45
CA ARG A 87 -14.99 30.95 -3.13
C ARG A 87 -13.54 31.11 -2.69
N GLU A 88 -12.59 30.92 -3.59
CA GLU A 88 -11.16 31.13 -3.30
C GLU A 88 -10.89 32.57 -2.83
N ARG A 89 -11.42 33.58 -3.53
CA ARG A 89 -11.31 34.99 -3.12
C ARG A 89 -11.97 35.28 -1.76
N ALA A 90 -13.10 34.63 -1.45
CA ALA A 90 -13.76 34.77 -0.16
C ALA A 90 -12.97 34.11 0.99
N LEU A 91 -12.29 32.99 0.70
CA LEU A 91 -11.52 32.24 1.69
C LEU A 91 -10.08 32.77 1.86
N ALA A 92 -9.50 33.39 0.84
CA ALA A 92 -8.11 33.86 0.86
C ALA A 92 -7.76 34.76 2.07
N PRO A 93 -8.60 35.72 2.49
CA PRO A 93 -8.35 36.54 3.68
C PRO A 93 -8.38 35.75 4.99
N LEU A 94 -9.04 34.59 5.02
CA LEU A 94 -9.16 33.73 6.21
C LEU A 94 -7.97 32.77 6.35
N LEU A 95 -7.21 32.54 5.28
CA LEU A 95 -6.08 31.61 5.28
C LEU A 95 -4.99 31.97 6.32
N PRO A 96 -4.59 33.24 6.52
CA PRO A 96 -3.60 33.58 7.54
C PRO A 96 -4.09 33.26 8.97
N ALA A 97 -5.34 33.59 9.29
CA ALA A 97 -5.95 33.30 10.59
C ALA A 97 -6.11 31.79 10.81
N ALA A 98 -6.52 31.04 9.78
CA ALA A 98 -6.58 29.58 9.85
C ALA A 98 -5.19 28.98 10.08
N ARG A 99 -4.14 29.46 9.40
CA ARG A 99 -2.75 29.02 9.61
C ARG A 99 -2.27 29.30 11.04
N GLN A 100 -2.58 30.48 11.58
CA GLN A 100 -2.26 30.83 12.97
C GLN A 100 -3.01 29.93 13.96
N TRP A 101 -4.30 29.73 13.75
CA TRP A 101 -5.12 28.84 14.57
C TRP A 101 -4.61 27.39 14.57
N TYR A 102 -4.21 26.86 13.41
CA TYR A 102 -3.57 25.53 13.32
C TYR A 102 -2.19 25.48 13.99
N ALA A 103 -1.41 26.57 13.92
CA ALA A 103 -0.13 26.67 14.63
C ALA A 103 -0.32 26.70 16.16
N GLU A 104 -1.40 27.32 16.63
CA GLU A 104 -1.80 27.40 18.05
C GLU A 104 -2.42 26.09 18.57
N GLN A 105 -3.16 25.36 17.73
CA GLN A 105 -3.74 24.05 18.09
C GLN A 105 -2.72 22.91 18.29
N ARG A 106 -1.42 23.12 18.02
CA ARG A 106 -0.34 22.15 18.26
C ARG A 106 -0.14 21.73 19.74
N LEU A 107 -1.03 22.11 20.65
CA LEU A 107 -1.05 21.68 22.06
C LEU A 107 -2.19 20.70 22.41
N GLY A 108 -3.03 20.28 21.45
CA GLY A 108 -4.13 19.35 21.70
C GLY A 108 -4.17 18.18 20.74
N THR A 109 -3.98 16.97 21.25
CA THR A 109 -4.09 15.69 20.52
C THR A 109 -5.49 15.50 19.95
N MET A 110 -5.72 15.91 18.71
CA MET A 110 -6.87 15.45 17.92
C MET A 110 -6.65 13.98 17.51
N PRO A 111 -7.68 13.12 17.47
CA PRO A 111 -7.55 11.76 16.96
C PRO A 111 -7.48 11.79 15.42
N SER A 112 -6.26 11.88 14.88
CA SER A 112 -5.99 11.81 13.44
C SER A 112 -6.20 10.38 12.93
N ALA A 113 -7.01 10.20 11.89
CA ALA A 113 -7.13 8.94 11.16
C ALA A 113 -5.85 8.71 10.34
N ALA A 114 -5.10 7.66 10.69
CA ALA A 114 -3.79 7.40 10.13
C ALA A 114 -3.83 6.72 8.75
N PHE A 115 -2.89 7.01 7.87
CA PHE A 115 -2.72 6.49 6.50
C PHE A 115 -1.82 5.25 6.49
N SER A 116 -0.89 5.13 7.44
CA SER A 116 -0.11 3.92 7.70
C SER A 116 0.77 4.19 8.93
N ARG A 117 0.67 3.38 10.00
CA ARG A 117 1.57 3.50 11.18
C ARG A 117 2.92 2.81 10.96
N SER A 118 3.34 2.68 9.70
CA SER A 118 4.51 1.92 9.35
C SER A 118 5.76 2.80 9.42
N SER A 119 6.68 2.41 10.32
CA SER A 119 7.95 3.07 10.70
C SER A 119 7.96 4.58 11.00
N LEU A 120 6.87 5.32 10.83
CA LEU A 120 6.66 6.68 11.32
C LEU A 120 6.40 6.64 12.82
N GLN A 121 7.49 6.52 13.57
CA GLN A 121 7.50 6.75 15.00
C GLN A 121 7.11 8.22 15.24
N SER A 122 5.93 8.42 15.84
CA SER A 122 5.47 9.58 16.65
C SER A 122 4.82 10.82 16.01
N ALA A 123 4.74 11.00 14.69
CA ALA A 123 4.03 12.15 14.13
C ALA A 123 2.60 11.74 13.74
N PRO A 124 1.54 12.36 14.30
CA PRO A 124 0.20 12.16 13.77
C PRO A 124 0.17 12.65 12.32
N ASP A 125 -0.58 11.98 11.46
CA ASP A 125 -0.58 12.13 9.99
C ASP A 125 -0.64 13.57 9.48
N ASP A 126 -1.36 14.42 10.21
CA ASP A 126 -1.44 15.85 9.97
C ASP A 126 -0.05 16.51 9.97
N ALA A 127 0.85 16.12 10.88
CA ALA A 127 2.21 16.64 10.90
C ALA A 127 3.05 16.12 9.72
N PHE A 128 2.82 14.88 9.26
CA PHE A 128 3.47 14.34 8.06
C PHE A 128 3.05 15.14 6.81
N PHE A 129 1.74 15.24 6.55
CA PHE A 129 1.24 15.98 5.39
C PHE A 129 1.57 17.46 5.48
N PHE A 130 1.46 18.06 6.67
CA PHE A 130 1.83 19.46 6.88
C PHE A 130 3.31 19.71 6.52
N LYS A 131 4.24 18.86 6.96
CA LYS A 131 5.66 19.00 6.59
C LYS A 131 5.85 18.81 5.08
N LEU A 132 5.17 17.83 4.49
CA LEU A 132 5.28 17.53 3.06
C LEU A 132 4.81 18.70 2.19
N VAL A 133 3.67 19.31 2.50
CA VAL A 133 3.09 20.40 1.68
C VAL A 133 3.69 21.77 1.96
N ASN A 134 4.28 22.00 3.14
CA ASN A 134 4.91 23.28 3.51
C ASN A 134 6.44 23.29 3.33
N SER A 135 7.02 22.24 2.75
CA SER A 135 8.45 22.18 2.41
C SER A 135 8.75 23.00 1.15
N PRO A 136 9.90 23.70 1.07
CA PRO A 136 10.35 24.33 -0.17
C PRO A 136 10.87 23.32 -1.20
N ASP A 137 11.14 22.07 -0.79
CA ASP A 137 11.62 21.01 -1.65
C ASP A 137 10.47 20.31 -2.39
N THR A 138 10.79 19.62 -3.49
CA THR A 138 9.81 18.83 -4.26
C THR A 138 10.26 17.39 -4.50
N GLY A 139 9.31 16.51 -4.84
CA GLY A 139 9.57 15.13 -5.23
C GLY A 139 10.23 14.28 -4.14
N THR A 140 11.15 13.39 -4.57
CA THR A 140 11.82 12.43 -3.67
C THR A 140 12.72 13.07 -2.63
N VAL A 141 13.26 14.28 -2.88
CA VAL A 141 14.08 15.04 -1.92
C VAL A 141 13.21 15.48 -0.74
N ASN A 142 12.06 16.09 -1.01
CA ASN A 142 11.10 16.50 0.01
C ASN A 142 10.60 15.30 0.81
N LEU A 143 10.11 14.26 0.12
CA LEU A 143 9.59 13.07 0.78
C LEU A 143 10.63 12.40 1.68
N SER A 144 11.87 12.25 1.20
CA SER A 144 12.98 11.70 1.98
C SER A 144 13.29 12.54 3.22
N ALA A 145 13.26 13.87 3.11
CA ALA A 145 13.46 14.76 4.26
C ALA A 145 12.34 14.63 5.31
N VAL A 146 11.08 14.48 4.87
CA VAL A 146 9.92 14.34 5.78
C VAL A 146 9.94 13.01 6.53
N ILE A 147 10.28 11.90 5.86
CA ILE A 147 10.32 10.55 6.45
C ILE A 147 11.64 10.23 7.17
N GLY A 148 12.64 11.12 7.14
CA GLY A 148 13.91 10.93 7.82
C GLY A 148 14.95 10.10 7.05
N GLY A 149 14.84 10.00 5.72
CA GLY A 149 15.90 9.50 4.83
C GLY A 149 15.60 8.18 4.14
N ASP A 150 15.08 7.18 4.85
CA ASP A 150 14.88 5.82 4.32
C ASP A 150 13.62 5.69 3.45
N LEU A 151 13.69 6.25 2.23
CA LEU A 151 12.60 6.19 1.27
C LEU A 151 12.29 4.77 0.80
N ALA A 152 13.31 3.91 0.66
CA ALA A 152 13.11 2.53 0.24
C ALA A 152 12.37 1.72 1.33
N GLY A 153 12.76 1.88 2.60
CA GLY A 153 12.06 1.30 3.74
C GLY A 153 10.63 1.81 3.87
N PHE A 154 10.40 3.11 3.66
CA PHE A 154 9.04 3.68 3.64
C PHE A 154 8.16 3.09 2.53
N VAL A 155 8.66 3.03 1.29
CA VAL A 155 7.92 2.43 0.16
C VAL A 155 7.66 0.94 0.41
N ARG A 156 8.63 0.23 0.99
CA ARG A 156 8.47 -1.17 1.40
C ARG A 156 7.34 -1.34 2.39
N ASP A 157 7.36 -0.57 3.47
CA ASP A 157 6.40 -0.71 4.55
C ASP A 157 4.99 -0.28 4.09
N TRP A 158 4.89 0.76 3.26
CA TRP A 158 3.66 1.16 2.59
C TRP A 158 3.13 0.06 1.65
N THR A 159 4.00 -0.55 0.85
CA THR A 159 3.64 -1.69 -0.01
C THR A 159 3.12 -2.88 0.80
N VAL A 160 3.78 -3.20 1.92
CA VAL A 160 3.33 -4.26 2.83
C VAL A 160 1.93 -3.94 3.35
N SER A 161 1.67 -2.69 3.77
CA SER A 161 0.36 -2.29 4.26
C SER A 161 -0.76 -2.53 3.26
N HIS A 162 -0.53 -2.33 1.95
CA HIS A 162 -1.54 -2.67 0.93
C HIS A 162 -1.91 -4.16 0.88
N ALA A 163 -0.98 -5.05 1.20
CA ALA A 163 -1.23 -6.48 1.17
C ALA A 163 -1.91 -7.02 2.43
N VAL A 164 -1.79 -6.30 3.56
CA VAL A 164 -2.09 -6.87 4.87
C VAL A 164 -2.91 -5.95 5.79
N ASP A 165 -3.46 -4.88 5.25
CA ASP A 165 -4.24 -3.88 5.97
C ASP A 165 -5.38 -4.46 6.84
N ASP A 166 -6.02 -5.54 6.37
CA ASP A 166 -7.14 -6.22 7.04
C ASP A 166 -6.72 -7.43 7.89
N VAL A 167 -5.42 -7.72 7.96
CA VAL A 167 -4.90 -8.88 8.70
C VAL A 167 -4.79 -8.52 10.19
N VAL A 168 -5.81 -8.92 10.96
CA VAL A 168 -5.94 -8.65 12.40
C VAL A 168 -4.74 -9.13 13.23
N GLN A 169 -4.08 -10.20 12.79
CA GLN A 169 -2.91 -10.78 13.48
C GLN A 169 -1.67 -9.88 13.39
N LEU A 170 -1.64 -8.91 12.47
CA LEU A 170 -0.55 -7.96 12.37
C LEU A 170 -0.86 -6.74 13.25
N GLY A 171 0.17 -6.23 13.93
CA GLY A 171 0.03 -5.03 14.74
C GLY A 171 -0.47 -3.82 13.92
N THR A 172 -0.97 -2.80 14.61
CA THR A 172 -1.57 -1.59 13.98
C THR A 172 -0.63 -0.83 13.04
N THR A 173 0.67 -1.15 13.04
CA THR A 173 1.73 -0.60 12.19
C THR A 173 1.41 -0.70 10.69
N PHE A 174 0.82 -1.79 10.21
CA PHE A 174 0.52 -1.98 8.78
C PHE A 174 -0.94 -1.72 8.41
N GLN A 175 -1.73 -1.21 9.38
CA GLN A 175 -3.11 -0.82 9.14
C GLN A 175 -3.16 0.61 8.63
N GLN A 176 -4.11 0.88 7.74
CA GLN A 176 -4.44 2.16 7.12
C GLN A 176 -5.84 2.60 7.60
N PRO A 177 -6.02 3.06 8.87
CA PRO A 177 -7.33 3.41 9.42
C PRO A 177 -8.18 4.36 8.58
N SER A 178 -7.55 5.31 7.89
CA SER A 178 -8.24 6.30 7.05
C SER A 178 -8.59 5.77 5.65
N TRP A 179 -7.95 4.69 5.20
CA TRP A 179 -8.05 4.15 3.84
C TRP A 179 -7.98 2.63 3.84
N ASN A 180 -8.95 1.98 4.49
CA ASN A 180 -9.06 0.54 4.39
C ASN A 180 -9.60 0.15 3.00
N TRP A 181 -8.72 -0.09 2.05
CA TRP A 181 -9.11 -0.36 0.66
C TRP A 181 -9.95 -1.63 0.52
N HIS A 182 -9.66 -2.64 1.33
CA HIS A 182 -10.46 -3.87 1.40
C HIS A 182 -11.89 -3.62 1.91
N SER A 183 -12.13 -2.52 2.63
CA SER A 183 -13.45 -2.04 3.01
C SER A 183 -14.09 -1.15 1.96
N ILE A 184 -13.31 -0.31 1.29
CA ILE A 184 -13.83 0.70 0.36
C ILE A 184 -14.30 0.03 -0.93
N TYR A 185 -13.48 -0.82 -1.54
CA TYR A 185 -13.74 -1.35 -2.88
C TYR A 185 -15.05 -2.16 -2.99
N PRO A 186 -15.40 -3.06 -2.05
CA PRO A 186 -16.69 -3.75 -2.09
C PRO A 186 -17.89 -2.80 -2.04
N ASN A 187 -17.70 -1.57 -1.59
CA ASN A 187 -18.72 -0.53 -1.51
C ASN A 187 -18.64 0.50 -2.66
N LEU A 188 -17.65 0.41 -3.56
CA LEU A 188 -17.54 1.28 -4.73
C LEU A 188 -18.43 0.79 -5.88
N GLY A 189 -19.53 1.50 -6.11
CA GLY A 189 -20.40 1.35 -7.28
C GLY A 189 -21.44 0.22 -7.19
N THR A 190 -22.29 0.13 -8.22
CA THR A 190 -23.26 -0.97 -8.38
C THR A 190 -22.54 -2.25 -8.74
N GLY A 191 -22.49 -3.20 -7.81
CA GLY A 191 -21.90 -4.54 -8.01
C GLY A 191 -20.73 -4.88 -7.10
N GLY A 192 -20.24 -3.92 -6.29
CA GLY A 192 -19.13 -4.13 -5.36
C GLY A 192 -17.86 -4.58 -6.04
N GLN A 193 -16.95 -3.65 -6.33
CA GLN A 193 -15.70 -4.01 -6.97
C GLN A 193 -14.81 -4.77 -5.97
N SER A 194 -14.18 -5.86 -6.42
CA SER A 194 -13.11 -6.46 -5.62
C SER A 194 -11.92 -5.50 -5.57
N TYR A 195 -11.23 -5.45 -4.43
CA TYR A 195 -9.99 -4.69 -4.34
C TYR A 195 -9.02 -5.14 -5.45
N PRO A 196 -8.55 -4.25 -6.35
CA PRO A 196 -7.79 -4.62 -7.54
C PRO A 196 -6.32 -4.94 -7.23
N LEU A 197 -6.07 -5.56 -6.08
CA LEU A 197 -4.77 -6.13 -5.79
C LEU A 197 -4.69 -7.51 -6.45
N LEU A 198 -3.89 -7.61 -7.50
CA LEU A 198 -3.63 -8.89 -8.14
C LEU A 198 -2.70 -9.72 -7.27
N VAL A 199 -3.26 -10.75 -6.64
CA VAL A 199 -2.52 -11.68 -5.79
C VAL A 199 -2.46 -13.05 -6.48
N ASN A 200 -1.26 -13.46 -6.85
CA ASN A 200 -1.03 -14.73 -7.54
C ASN A 200 -0.92 -15.87 -6.52
N ILE A 201 -1.36 -17.08 -6.89
CA ILE A 201 -1.10 -18.27 -6.07
C ILE A 201 0.27 -18.82 -6.45
N LEU A 202 1.17 -18.96 -5.47
CA LEU A 202 2.48 -19.56 -5.69
C LEU A 202 2.34 -21.08 -5.65
N ALA A 203 2.77 -21.75 -6.72
CA ALA A 203 2.74 -23.21 -6.83
C ALA A 203 4.03 -23.84 -6.29
N ASN A 204 3.89 -24.98 -5.62
CA ASN A 204 5.02 -25.73 -5.08
C ASN A 204 5.93 -26.25 -6.21
N ALA A 205 7.25 -26.22 -5.97
CA ALA A 205 8.31 -26.66 -6.88
C ALA A 205 8.21 -26.08 -8.31
N THR A 206 7.57 -24.91 -8.46
CA THR A 206 7.32 -24.28 -9.76
C THR A 206 7.97 -22.91 -9.80
N ALA A 207 8.81 -22.67 -10.82
CA ALA A 207 9.40 -21.36 -11.08
C ALA A 207 8.34 -20.43 -11.70
N THR A 208 8.08 -19.31 -11.04
CA THR A 208 7.11 -18.29 -11.45
C THR A 208 7.87 -17.06 -11.93
N PRO A 209 7.93 -16.80 -13.25
CA PRO A 209 8.55 -15.58 -13.76
C PRO A 209 7.69 -14.36 -13.44
N GLY A 210 8.32 -13.20 -13.27
CA GLY A 210 7.64 -11.94 -13.05
C GLY A 210 8.51 -10.73 -13.39
N SER A 211 7.90 -9.54 -13.36
CA SER A 211 8.61 -8.28 -13.55
C SER A 211 7.99 -7.17 -12.72
N VAL A 212 8.81 -6.32 -12.12
CA VAL A 212 8.36 -5.17 -11.32
C VAL A 212 9.09 -3.89 -11.75
N ILE A 213 8.33 -2.84 -12.01
CA ILE A 213 8.85 -1.49 -12.23
C ILE A 213 9.43 -0.90 -10.93
N PRO A 214 10.30 0.13 -11.00
CA PRO A 214 10.76 0.85 -9.81
C PRO A 214 9.59 1.34 -8.94
N GLY A 215 9.63 1.04 -7.64
CA GLY A 215 8.58 1.33 -6.66
C GLY A 215 7.37 0.38 -6.73
N GLY A 216 7.34 -0.53 -7.70
CA GLY A 216 6.28 -1.51 -7.89
C GLY A 216 6.53 -2.80 -7.12
N ALA A 217 5.45 -3.56 -6.89
CA ALA A 217 5.50 -4.84 -6.20
C ALA A 217 4.59 -5.88 -6.86
N SER A 218 4.92 -7.15 -6.64
CA SER A 218 4.10 -8.31 -6.99
C SER A 218 3.78 -9.13 -5.75
N PHE A 219 2.55 -9.62 -5.65
CA PHE A 219 2.02 -10.28 -4.46
C PHE A 219 1.71 -11.74 -4.77
N TYR A 220 2.15 -12.62 -3.88
CA TYR A 220 2.00 -14.07 -4.01
C TYR A 220 1.47 -14.67 -2.71
N ARG A 221 0.52 -15.59 -2.78
CA ARG A 221 -0.04 -16.30 -1.63
C ARG A 221 0.24 -17.78 -1.69
N PHE A 222 0.48 -18.34 -0.51
CA PHE A 222 0.63 -19.77 -0.30
C PHE A 222 0.41 -20.10 1.18
N ALA A 223 0.32 -21.39 1.48
CA ALA A 223 0.28 -21.90 2.84
C ALA A 223 1.41 -22.90 3.09
N VAL A 224 1.74 -23.09 4.35
CA VAL A 224 2.68 -24.12 4.82
C VAL A 224 1.92 -24.99 5.82
N ASN A 225 1.90 -26.30 5.57
CA ASN A 225 1.23 -27.26 6.45
C ASN A 225 1.88 -27.28 7.85
N ALA A 226 1.10 -27.66 8.86
CA ALA A 226 1.64 -27.96 10.18
C ALA A 226 2.83 -28.94 10.10
N SER A 227 3.87 -28.66 10.87
CA SER A 227 5.15 -29.38 10.92
C SER A 227 5.96 -29.36 9.61
N GLY A 228 5.48 -28.68 8.57
CA GLY A 228 6.21 -28.52 7.30
C GLY A 228 7.22 -27.38 7.39
N ASN A 229 8.37 -27.55 6.74
CA ASN A 229 9.25 -26.43 6.39
C ASN A 229 8.93 -25.95 4.97
N ALA A 230 9.25 -24.70 4.69
CA ALA A 230 9.18 -24.18 3.34
C ALA A 230 10.35 -23.25 3.05
N THR A 231 10.75 -23.20 1.79
CA THR A 231 11.76 -22.25 1.29
C THR A 231 11.14 -21.48 0.15
N VAL A 232 11.26 -20.16 0.18
CA VAL A 232 10.87 -19.28 -0.93
C VAL A 232 12.13 -18.60 -1.45
N SER A 233 12.41 -18.82 -2.73
CA SER A 233 13.64 -18.37 -3.38
C SER A 233 13.32 -17.29 -4.39
N LEU A 234 13.94 -16.12 -4.22
CA LEU A 234 13.94 -15.06 -5.22
C LEU A 234 15.24 -15.13 -6.00
N ASN A 235 15.12 -15.32 -7.31
CA ASN A 235 16.23 -15.19 -8.24
C ASN A 235 16.00 -13.96 -9.10
N GLY A 236 16.94 -13.01 -9.08
CA GLY A 236 16.95 -11.93 -10.07
C GLY A 236 17.21 -12.51 -11.46
N GLY A 237 16.69 -11.86 -12.51
CA GLY A 237 17.18 -12.10 -13.87
C GLY A 237 18.66 -11.70 -14.02
N ALA A 238 19.13 -11.44 -15.24
CA ALA A 238 20.53 -11.11 -15.54
C ALA A 238 21.14 -9.93 -14.72
N ILE A 239 20.32 -9.17 -13.98
CA ILE A 239 20.75 -8.17 -13.01
C ILE A 239 19.88 -8.30 -11.74
N PRO A 240 20.31 -9.03 -10.70
CA PRO A 240 19.73 -8.87 -9.37
C PRO A 240 20.14 -7.49 -8.87
N SER A 241 19.30 -6.48 -9.08
CA SER A 241 19.58 -5.17 -8.48
C SER A 241 19.46 -5.33 -6.96
N ALA A 242 20.40 -4.76 -6.20
CA ALA A 242 20.34 -4.72 -4.74
C ALA A 242 19.04 -4.07 -4.22
N THR A 243 18.26 -3.44 -5.11
CA THR A 243 16.96 -2.85 -4.84
C THR A 243 15.79 -3.85 -4.90
N MET A 244 15.96 -5.05 -5.46
CA MET A 244 14.94 -6.09 -5.40
C MET A 244 14.87 -6.68 -3.99
N GLN A 245 13.67 -6.84 -3.45
CA GLN A 245 13.46 -7.40 -2.12
C GLN A 245 12.40 -8.48 -2.17
N LEU A 246 12.67 -9.60 -1.49
CA LEU A 246 11.67 -10.58 -1.13
C LEU A 246 11.26 -10.34 0.32
N ILE A 247 9.97 -10.08 0.53
CA ILE A 247 9.40 -9.84 1.85
C ILE A 247 8.37 -10.93 2.10
N LEU A 248 8.43 -11.54 3.28
CA LEU A 248 7.49 -12.57 3.70
C LEU A 248 6.71 -12.08 4.92
N VAL A 249 5.39 -12.09 4.80
CA VAL A 249 4.45 -11.74 5.87
C VAL A 249 3.54 -12.92 6.16
N ARG A 250 3.40 -13.26 7.44
CA ARG A 250 2.45 -14.28 7.90
C ARG A 250 1.08 -13.63 8.06
N THR A 251 0.05 -14.20 7.43
CA THR A 251 -1.32 -13.69 7.48
C THR A 251 -2.25 -14.58 8.30
N ARG A 252 -1.84 -15.82 8.60
CA ARG A 252 -2.57 -16.76 9.46
C ARG A 252 -1.63 -17.72 10.16
#